data_AF-A0A836QKR3-F1
#
_entry.id   AF-A0A836QKR3-F1
#
_cell.length_a   1.000
_cell.length_b   1.000
_cell.length_c   1.000
_cell.angle_alpha   90.00
_cell.angle_beta   90.00
_cell.angle_gamma   90.00
#
_symmetry.space_group_name_H-M   'P 1'
#
loop_
_entity.id
_entity.type
_entity.pdbx_description
1 polymer ?
#
loop_
_entity_poly.entity_id
_entity_poly.type
_entity_poly.pdbx_seq_one_letter_code
_entity_poly.pdbx_strand_id
1 'polypeptide(L)'
;MTSDENHQWRLARRPIGNIQDGDLVWDQESIPSPNDGEVLVRTIYLSLDPTNRIWMSDMDQYMPPVKIGEVMRGGAMGEVLETKHPGYKVGDIVTGLLGWQTYSTVHGDNIRM
;
A
#
# COMPACT_ATOMS: atom_id res chain seq x y z
N MET A 1 -14.70 18.02 -12.58
CA MET A 1 -14.16 16.66 -12.52
C MET A 1 -13.29 16.65 -11.27
N THR A 2 -13.72 15.98 -10.21
CA THR A 2 -12.86 15.78 -9.04
C THR A 2 -11.60 15.09 -9.54
N SER A 3 -10.44 15.70 -9.33
CA SER A 3 -9.17 15.03 -9.55
C SER A 3 -9.15 13.80 -8.64
N ASP A 4 -9.02 12.61 -9.20
CA ASP A 4 -8.84 11.42 -8.38
C ASP A 4 -7.46 11.52 -7.69
N GLU A 5 -7.46 11.55 -6.36
CA GLU A 5 -6.26 11.57 -5.51
C GLU A 5 -5.99 10.17 -4.95
N ASN A 6 -4.72 9.89 -4.68
CA ASN A 6 -4.31 8.73 -3.91
C ASN A 6 -4.45 9.02 -2.42
N HIS A 7 -5.43 8.39 -1.79
CA HIS A 7 -5.69 8.47 -0.38
C HIS A 7 -4.92 7.39 0.36
N GLN A 8 -4.22 7.77 1.42
CA GLN A 8 -3.27 6.90 2.09
C GLN A 8 -3.40 7.00 3.61
N TRP A 9 -3.22 5.88 4.30
CA TRP A 9 -2.92 5.88 5.74
C TRP A 9 -1.41 5.78 5.93
N ARG A 10 -0.81 6.78 6.58
CA ARG A 10 0.62 6.82 6.88
C ARG A 10 0.89 6.61 8.36
N LEU A 11 1.99 5.95 8.69
CA LEU A 11 2.43 5.75 10.07
C LEU A 11 3.08 7.04 10.60
N ALA A 12 2.40 7.79 11.46
CA ALA A 12 2.88 9.07 11.98
C ALA A 12 3.78 8.93 13.21
N ARG A 13 3.55 7.92 14.05
CA ARG A 13 4.41 7.60 15.21
C ARG A 13 4.27 6.13 15.60
N ARG A 14 5.21 5.64 16.42
CA ARG A 14 5.19 4.27 16.94
C ARG A 14 4.09 4.11 18.00
N PRO A 15 3.13 3.19 17.83
CA PRO A 15 2.11 2.94 18.86
C PRO A 15 2.74 2.36 20.14
N ILE A 16 2.37 2.92 21.29
CA ILE A 16 2.70 2.38 22.61
C ILE A 16 1.44 1.70 23.16
N GLY A 17 1.49 0.37 23.35
CA GLY A 17 0.30 -0.42 23.68
C GLY A 17 -0.64 -0.55 22.48
N ASN A 18 -1.93 -0.29 22.70
CA ASN A 18 -2.95 -0.30 21.64
C ASN A 18 -2.76 0.90 20.69
N ILE A 19 -3.12 0.73 19.41
CA ILE A 19 -3.15 1.84 18.44
C ILE A 19 -4.08 2.93 18.96
N GLN A 20 -3.61 4.18 18.92
CA GLN A 20 -4.33 5.38 19.32
C GLN A 20 -4.53 6.32 18.14
N ASP A 21 -5.42 7.30 18.33
CA ASP A 21 -5.54 8.42 17.42
C ASP A 21 -4.20 9.13 17.23
N GLY A 22 -3.88 9.46 15.97
CA GLY A 22 -2.63 10.10 15.58
C GLY A 22 -1.43 9.16 15.42
N ASP A 23 -1.56 7.86 15.70
CA ASP A 23 -0.52 6.88 15.31
C ASP A 23 -0.50 6.67 13.80
N LEU A 24 -1.69 6.68 13.20
CA LEU A 24 -1.91 6.70 11.76
C LEU A 24 -2.56 8.03 11.37
N VAL A 25 -2.15 8.60 10.26
CA VAL A 25 -2.72 9.83 9.71
C VAL A 25 -3.20 9.59 8.28
N TRP A 26 -4.31 10.23 7.95
CA TRP A 26 -4.84 10.28 6.60
C TRP A 26 -4.07 11.31 5.79
N ASP A 27 -3.65 10.92 4.59
CA ASP A 27 -2.92 11.77 3.66
C ASP A 27 -3.46 11.64 2.23
N GLN A 28 -3.19 12.64 1.40
CA GLN A 28 -3.65 12.71 0.01
C GLN A 28 -2.50 13.12 -0.91
N GLU A 29 -2.25 12.34 -1.95
CA GLU A 29 -1.21 12.60 -2.94
C GLU A 29 -1.74 12.42 -4.37
N SER A 30 -0.98 12.86 -5.36
CA SER A 30 -1.26 12.53 -6.76
C SER A 30 -1.18 11.01 -6.99
N ILE A 31 -2.04 10.48 -7.87
CA ILE A 31 -1.95 9.07 -8.29
C ILE A 31 -0.58 8.83 -8.95
N PRO A 32 0.20 7.84 -8.47
CA PRO A 32 1.51 7.56 -9.05
C PRO A 32 1.39 6.94 -10.45
N SER A 33 2.33 7.23 -11.34
CA SER A 33 2.45 6.57 -12.64
C SER A 33 3.47 5.42 -12.57
N PRO A 34 3.22 4.28 -13.23
CA PRO A 34 4.15 3.17 -13.19
C PRO A 34 5.44 3.48 -13.98
N ASN A 35 6.58 3.06 -13.44
CA ASN A 35 7.84 2.99 -14.17
C ASN A 35 7.97 1.66 -14.95
N ASP A 36 9.06 1.48 -15.69
CA ASP A 36 9.31 0.24 -16.43
C ASP A 36 9.29 -0.98 -15.50
N GLY A 37 8.53 -2.02 -15.86
CA GLY A 37 8.33 -3.20 -15.03
C GLY A 37 7.31 -3.04 -13.89
N GLU A 38 6.73 -1.85 -13.70
CA GLU A 38 5.71 -1.61 -12.69
C GLU A 38 4.28 -1.67 -13.23
N VAL A 39 3.36 -1.82 -12.30
CA VAL A 39 1.92 -1.88 -12.51
C VAL A 39 1.27 -0.88 -11.55
N LEU A 40 0.36 -0.05 -12.07
CA LEU A 40 -0.53 0.78 -11.27
C LEU A 40 -1.77 -0.03 -10.93
N VAL A 41 -2.03 -0.18 -9.63
CA VAL A 41 -3.16 -0.94 -9.11
C VAL A 41 -4.07 0.00 -8.31
N ARG A 42 -5.38 -0.05 -8.57
CA ARG A 42 -6.41 0.52 -7.73
C ARG A 42 -6.87 -0.51 -6.71
N THR A 43 -6.68 -0.21 -5.44
CA THR A 43 -7.09 -1.08 -4.34
C THR A 43 -8.62 -1.20 -4.27
N ILE A 44 -9.11 -2.43 -4.11
CA ILE A 44 -10.54 -2.75 -3.91
C ILE A 44 -10.77 -3.20 -2.47
N TYR A 45 -9.89 -4.06 -1.94
CA TYR A 45 -9.98 -4.57 -0.57
C TYR A 45 -8.63 -4.48 0.13
N LEU A 46 -8.65 -4.15 1.42
CA LEU A 46 -7.49 -4.18 2.31
C LEU A 46 -7.58 -5.38 3.27
N SER A 47 -6.46 -6.05 3.47
CA SER A 47 -6.27 -7.00 4.56
C SER A 47 -5.83 -6.27 5.82
N LEU A 48 -6.55 -6.49 6.91
CA LEU A 48 -6.21 -5.98 8.24
C LEU A 48 -5.82 -7.18 9.11
N ASP A 49 -4.53 -7.30 9.38
CA ASP A 49 -3.92 -8.46 10.02
C ASP A 49 -3.24 -8.06 11.34
N PRO A 50 -3.21 -8.92 12.37
CA PRO A 50 -2.47 -8.65 13.61
C PRO A 50 -1.01 -8.28 13.36
N THR A 51 -0.40 -8.82 12.31
CA THR A 51 0.98 -8.53 11.89
C THR A 51 1.20 -7.04 11.58
N ASN A 52 0.19 -6.28 11.16
CA ASN A 52 0.32 -4.84 10.93
C ASN A 52 0.85 -4.13 12.19
N ARG A 53 0.45 -4.57 13.39
CA ARG A 53 0.91 -4.00 14.67
C ARG A 53 2.41 -4.23 14.90
N ILE A 54 2.94 -5.35 14.42
CA ILE A 54 4.37 -5.69 14.51
C ILE A 54 5.15 -4.81 13.55
N TRP A 55 4.68 -4.67 12.30
CA TRP A 55 5.30 -3.81 11.29
C TRP A 55 5.36 -2.33 11.69
N MET A 56 4.45 -1.85 12.54
CA MET A 56 4.48 -0.49 13.10
C MET A 56 5.55 -0.27 14.18
N SER A 57 6.17 -1.34 14.69
CA SER A 57 7.11 -1.28 15.82
C SER A 57 8.56 -1.46 15.39
N ASP A 58 9.51 -0.99 16.21
CA ASP A 58 10.95 -1.21 16.01
C ASP A 58 11.46 -2.50 16.69
N MET A 59 10.57 -3.46 16.95
CA MET A 59 10.96 -4.77 17.45
C MET A 59 11.64 -5.59 16.35
N ASP A 60 12.57 -6.46 16.75
CA ASP A 60 13.18 -7.43 15.84
C ASP A 60 12.10 -8.30 15.18
N GLN A 61 12.14 -8.34 13.86
CA GLN A 61 11.12 -8.99 13.05
C GLN A 61 11.70 -9.37 11.67
N TYR A 62 10.95 -10.18 10.91
CA TYR A 62 11.42 -10.76 9.64
C TYR A 62 11.45 -9.78 8.46
N MET A 63 10.91 -8.57 8.61
CA MET A 63 10.94 -7.50 7.63
C MET A 63 11.34 -6.19 8.29
N PRO A 64 11.92 -5.22 7.55
CA PRO A 64 12.12 -3.88 8.09
C PRO A 64 10.79 -3.28 8.59
N PRO A 65 10.78 -2.60 9.75
CA PRO A 65 9.64 -1.81 10.20
C PRO A 65 9.16 -0.83 9.14
N VAL A 66 7.87 -0.50 9.15
CA VAL A 66 7.34 0.64 8.38
C VAL A 66 7.98 1.91 8.95
N LYS A 67 8.53 2.79 8.12
CA LYS A 67 9.14 4.03 8.65
C LYS A 67 8.07 5.05 8.99
N ILE A 68 8.42 5.97 9.89
CA ILE A 68 7.57 7.12 10.16
C ILE A 68 7.41 7.95 8.89
N GLY A 69 6.17 8.32 8.58
CA GLY A 69 5.76 9.02 7.37
C GLY A 69 5.48 8.12 6.17
N GLU A 70 5.81 6.83 6.20
CA GLU A 70 5.51 5.91 5.09
C GLU A 70 4.05 5.43 5.11
N VAL A 71 3.52 5.10 3.93
CA VAL A 71 2.23 4.41 3.78
C VAL A 71 2.27 3.11 4.58
N MET A 72 1.21 2.87 5.36
CA MET A 72 1.13 1.69 6.19
C MET A 72 1.15 0.44 5.32
N ARG A 73 2.09 -0.47 5.60
CA ARG A 73 2.21 -1.75 4.89
C ARG A 73 0.98 -2.62 5.18
N GLY A 74 0.41 -3.18 4.13
CA GLY A 74 -0.74 -4.08 4.19
C GLY A 74 -0.86 -4.91 2.93
N GLY A 75 -1.40 -6.12 3.09
CA GLY A 75 -1.88 -6.91 1.96
C GLY A 75 -3.16 -6.31 1.40
N ALA A 76 -3.34 -6.39 0.09
CA ALA A 76 -4.53 -5.86 -0.57
C ALA A 76 -4.84 -6.64 -1.85
N MET A 77 -6.08 -6.51 -2.31
CA MET A 77 -6.55 -6.93 -3.62
C MET A 77 -6.96 -5.69 -4.41
N GLY A 78 -6.58 -5.62 -5.67
CA GLY A 78 -6.88 -4.47 -6.51
C GLY A 78 -6.94 -4.81 -7.99
N GLU A 79 -7.35 -3.83 -8.78
CA GLU A 79 -7.48 -3.91 -10.23
C GLU A 79 -6.36 -3.12 -10.91
N VAL A 80 -5.73 -3.71 -11.92
CA VAL A 80 -4.72 -3.04 -12.73
C VAL A 80 -5.35 -1.93 -13.57
N LEU A 81 -4.89 -0.68 -13.39
CA LEU A 81 -5.33 0.46 -14.18
C LEU A 81 -4.36 0.81 -15.31
N GLU A 82 -3.06 0.64 -15.07
CA GLU A 82 -1.98 0.87 -16.05
C GLU A 82 -0.86 -0.13 -15.78
N THR A 83 -0.15 -0.57 -16.82
CA THR A 83 0.97 -1.50 -16.67
C THR A 83 2.08 -1.21 -17.68
N LYS A 84 3.32 -1.27 -17.22
CA LYS A 84 4.54 -1.36 -18.04
C LYS A 84 5.26 -2.68 -17.83
N HIS A 85 4.56 -3.67 -17.27
CA HIS A 85 5.05 -5.03 -17.09
C HIS A 85 4.33 -5.99 -18.05
N PRO A 86 5.06 -6.80 -18.85
CA PRO A 86 4.46 -7.63 -19.89
C PRO A 86 3.57 -8.78 -19.36
N GLY A 87 3.67 -9.09 -18.06
CA GLY A 87 2.91 -10.15 -17.42
C GLY A 87 1.47 -9.77 -17.00
N TYR A 88 1.06 -8.51 -17.13
CA TYR A 88 -0.24 -8.02 -16.68
C TYR A 88 -0.97 -7.22 -17.76
N LYS A 89 -2.29 -7.12 -17.63
CA LYS A 89 -3.18 -6.33 -18.48
C LYS A 89 -4.08 -5.44 -17.62
N VAL A 90 -4.52 -4.33 -18.20
CA VAL A 90 -5.53 -3.46 -17.58
C VAL A 90 -6.81 -4.26 -17.34
N GLY A 91 -7.38 -4.14 -16.14
CA GLY A 91 -8.55 -4.88 -15.67
C GLY A 91 -8.22 -6.18 -14.94
N ASP A 92 -6.96 -6.65 -14.93
CA ASP A 92 -6.57 -7.82 -14.16
C ASP A 92 -6.77 -7.56 -12.65
N ILE A 93 -7.27 -8.56 -11.92
CA ILE A 93 -7.34 -8.52 -10.46
C ILE A 93 -6.06 -9.14 -9.90
N VAL A 94 -5.42 -8.42 -8.99
CA VAL A 94 -4.13 -8.80 -8.41
C VAL A 94 -4.15 -8.67 -6.90
N THR A 95 -3.27 -9.42 -6.25
CA THR A 95 -3.01 -9.37 -4.81
C THR A 95 -1.53 -9.14 -4.53
N GLY A 96 -1.24 -8.47 -3.41
CA GLY A 96 0.13 -8.25 -2.96
C GLY A 96 0.22 -7.25 -1.82
N LEU A 97 1.44 -6.84 -1.47
CA LEU A 97 1.67 -5.76 -0.52
C LEU A 97 1.52 -4.41 -1.23
N LEU A 98 0.30 -3.90 -1.31
CA LEU A 98 -0.02 -2.63 -1.97
C LEU A 98 -0.13 -1.46 -1.00
N GLY A 99 -0.03 -1.73 0.31
CA GLY A 99 -0.18 -0.72 1.34
C GLY A 99 -1.64 -0.30 1.57
N TRP A 100 -1.87 0.45 2.64
CA TRP A 100 -3.17 1.00 2.97
C TRP A 100 -3.40 2.30 2.21
N GLN A 101 -3.70 2.17 0.92
CA GLN A 101 -3.92 3.28 0.01
C GLN A 101 -4.85 2.91 -1.15
N THR A 102 -5.43 3.91 -1.80
CA THR A 102 -6.36 3.69 -2.93
C THR A 102 -5.64 3.35 -4.23
N TYR A 103 -4.41 3.81 -4.42
CA TYR A 103 -3.59 3.51 -5.60
C TYR A 103 -2.15 3.18 -5.21
N SER A 104 -1.55 2.18 -5.84
CA SER A 104 -0.14 1.82 -5.63
C SER A 104 0.52 1.49 -6.97
N THR A 105 1.72 2.00 -7.19
CA THR A 105 2.65 1.43 -8.17
C THR A 105 3.49 0.36 -7.49
N VAL A 106 3.69 -0.76 -8.17
CA VAL A 106 4.45 -1.89 -7.65
C VAL A 106 5.09 -2.65 -8.81
N HIS A 107 6.31 -3.17 -8.60
CA HIS A 107 6.93 -4.05 -9.59
C HIS A 107 6.07 -5.30 -9.82
N GLY A 108 5.84 -5.67 -11.08
CA GLY A 108 4.93 -6.76 -11.45
C GLY A 108 5.29 -8.11 -10.79
N ASP A 109 6.58 -8.36 -10.56
CA ASP A 109 7.06 -9.59 -9.90
C ASP A 109 6.69 -9.69 -8.41
N ASN A 110 6.23 -8.61 -7.78
CA ASN A 110 5.88 -8.57 -6.36
C ASN A 110 4.37 -8.74 -6.11
N ILE A 111 3.57 -8.91 -7.16
CA ILE A 111 2.13 -9.13 -7.10
C ILE A 111 1.77 -10.44 -7.82
N ARG A 112 0.53 -10.91 -7.62
CA ARG A 112 0.01 -12.14 -8.22
C ARG A 112 -1.44 -11.98 -8.65
N MET A 113 -1.84 -12.64 -9.73
CA MET A 113 -3.24 -12.79 -10.16
C MET A 113 -3.98 -13.80 -9.28
#